data_AF-A0A7G9P3I0-F1
#
_entry.id   AF-A0A7G9P3I0-F1
#
_cell.length_a   1.000
_cell.length_b   1.000
_cell.length_c   1.000
_cell.angle_alpha   90.00
_cell.angle_beta   90.00
_cell.angle_gamma   90.00
#
_symmetry.space_group_name_H-M   'P 1'
#
loop_
_entity.id
_entity.type
_entity.pdbx_description
1 polymer ?
#
loop_
_entity_poly.entity_id
_entity_poly.type
_entity_poly.pdbx_seq_one_letter_code
_entity_poly.pdbx_strand_id
1 'polypeptide(L)'
;MFSVKPSPIHGHGLFATELIPAGTILGQLQGQWTAQDGPYVLWVDEQRGFEVTCDLRYVNHHADPNAAYMDDLTVVALRDITPGEEITHDYGGDDFEYETDQAA
;
A
#
# COMPACT_ATOMS: atom_id res chain seq x y z
N MET A 1 -8.08 -13.47 8.01
CA MET A 1 -7.62 -13.16 6.65
C MET A 1 -6.14 -12.81 6.54
N PHE A 2 -5.53 -11.99 7.41
CA PHE A 2 -4.08 -11.76 7.39
C PHE A 2 -3.47 -11.56 8.80
N SER A 3 -2.14 -11.51 8.89
CA SER A 3 -1.37 -11.32 10.12
C SER A 3 -0.04 -10.61 9.86
N VAL A 4 0.45 -9.83 10.82
CA VAL A 4 1.75 -9.15 10.74
C VAL A 4 2.89 -10.09 11.14
N LYS A 5 3.95 -10.17 10.33
CA LYS A 5 5.14 -10.99 10.59
C LYS A 5 6.41 -10.28 10.11
N PRO A 6 7.62 -10.69 10.54
CA PRO A 6 8.86 -10.22 9.91
C PRO A 6 8.84 -10.48 8.40
N SER A 7 9.15 -9.45 7.61
CA SER A 7 9.13 -9.53 6.16
C SER A 7 10.53 -9.74 5.58
N PRO A 8 10.68 -10.56 4.53
CA PRO A 8 11.91 -10.62 3.75
C PRO A 8 12.15 -9.37 2.89
N ILE A 9 11.13 -8.55 2.64
CA ILE A 9 11.22 -7.30 1.88
C ILE A 9 11.78 -6.20 2.79
N HIS A 10 11.04 -5.83 3.84
CA HIS A 10 11.44 -4.79 4.77
C HIS A 10 10.67 -4.89 6.09
N GLY A 11 11.38 -4.80 7.22
CA GLY A 11 10.79 -4.71 8.56
C GLY A 11 9.74 -5.78 8.84
N HIS A 12 8.47 -5.35 8.92
CA HIS A 12 7.31 -6.23 9.05
C HIS A 12 6.45 -6.15 7.79
N GLY A 13 5.83 -7.27 7.44
CA GLY A 13 4.90 -7.39 6.33
C GLY A 13 3.55 -7.92 6.80
N LEU A 14 2.53 -7.72 5.97
CA LEU A 14 1.19 -8.26 6.15
C LEU A 14 1.05 -9.54 5.32
N PHE A 15 0.75 -10.68 5.96
CA PHE A 15 0.71 -11.98 5.28
C PHE A 15 -0.68 -12.59 5.35
N ALA A 16 -1.16 -13.10 4.21
CA ALA A 16 -2.43 -13.82 4.16
C ALA A 16 -2.40 -15.07 5.05
N THR A 17 -3.45 -15.29 5.84
CA THR A 17 -3.61 -16.48 6.70
C THR A 17 -4.49 -17.55 6.06
N GLU A 18 -5.21 -17.18 5.01
CA GLU A 18 -6.13 -18.01 4.24
C GLU A 18 -6.16 -17.50 2.79
N LEU A 19 -6.82 -18.21 1.88
CA LEU A 19 -7.00 -17.73 0.50
C LEU A 19 -7.83 -16.45 0.53
N ILE A 20 -7.32 -15.39 -0.11
CA ILE A 20 -8.04 -14.14 -0.30
C ILE A 20 -8.34 -14.01 -1.80
N PRO A 21 -9.61 -14.15 -2.23
CA PRO A 21 -9.97 -14.00 -3.64
C PRO A 21 -9.70 -12.60 -4.20
N ALA A 22 -9.45 -12.51 -5.50
CA ALA A 22 -9.38 -11.26 -6.23
C ALA A 22 -10.63 -10.39 -5.96
N GLY A 23 -10.43 -9.08 -5.83
CA GLY A 23 -11.51 -8.11 -5.54
C GLY A 23 -11.95 -8.09 -4.07
N THR A 24 -11.36 -8.90 -3.19
CA THR A 24 -11.67 -8.85 -1.76
C THR A 24 -11.19 -7.54 -1.14
N ILE A 25 -12.08 -6.86 -0.41
CA ILE A 25 -11.70 -5.71 0.44
C ILE A 25 -10.94 -6.24 1.66
N LEU A 26 -9.67 -5.87 1.76
CA LEU A 26 -8.79 -6.22 2.88
C LEU A 26 -9.10 -5.36 4.12
N GLY A 27 -9.57 -4.15 3.88
CA GLY A 27 -10.00 -3.22 4.92
C GLY A 27 -10.00 -1.78 4.41
N GLN A 28 -10.36 -0.86 5.29
CA GLN A 28 -10.20 0.58 5.08
C GLN A 28 -9.07 1.08 5.97
N LEU A 29 -8.20 1.93 5.44
CA LEU A 29 -7.13 2.53 6.24
C LEU A 29 -7.75 3.35 7.39
N GLN A 30 -7.23 3.11 8.58
CA GLN A 30 -7.52 3.92 9.76
C GLN A 30 -6.29 4.74 10.08
N GLY A 31 -6.50 5.98 10.48
CA GLY A 31 -5.41 6.92 10.61
C GLY A 31 -5.88 8.36 10.76
N GLN A 32 -4.96 9.27 10.53
CA GLN A 32 -5.19 10.71 10.64
C GLN A 32 -4.55 11.43 9.45
N TRP A 33 -5.25 12.43 8.93
CA TRP A 33 -4.68 13.34 7.93
C TRP A 33 -3.55 14.15 8.58
N THR A 34 -2.44 14.28 7.86
CA THR A 34 -1.24 14.98 8.31
C THR A 34 -0.59 15.73 7.14
N ALA A 35 0.17 16.76 7.47
CA ALA A 35 1.07 17.45 6.53
C ALA A 35 2.55 17.23 6.91
N GLN A 36 2.81 16.32 7.85
CA GLN A 36 4.15 15.98 8.33
C GLN A 36 4.52 14.59 7.83
N ASP A 37 5.75 14.44 7.38
CA ASP A 37 6.29 13.15 6.95
C ASP A 37 6.55 12.21 8.15
N GLY A 38 6.53 10.91 7.90
CA GLY A 38 6.71 9.90 8.94
C GLY A 38 6.64 8.46 8.42
N PRO A 39 7.01 7.47 9.26
CA PRO A 39 7.25 6.08 8.86
C PRO A 39 6.03 5.31 8.33
N TYR A 40 4.83 5.88 8.38
CA TYR A 40 3.58 5.27 7.87
C TYR A 40 2.65 6.30 7.23
N VAL A 41 3.22 7.41 6.75
CA VAL A 41 2.47 8.44 6.06
C VAL A 41 2.37 8.08 4.58
N LEU A 42 1.14 7.85 4.12
CA LEU A 42 0.84 7.70 2.71
C LEU A 42 0.48 9.07 2.14
N TRP A 43 1.32 9.60 1.26
CA TRP A 43 1.06 10.87 0.59
C TRP A 43 0.00 10.67 -0.50
N VAL A 44 -1.11 11.39 -0.37
CA VAL A 44 -2.21 11.40 -1.36
C VAL A 44 -1.97 12.49 -2.41
N ASP A 45 -1.36 13.59 -1.99
CA ASP A 45 -0.85 14.67 -2.85
C ASP A 45 0.32 15.39 -2.16
N GLU A 46 0.84 16.46 -2.77
CA GLU A 46 1.99 17.24 -2.28
C GLU A 46 1.81 17.85 -0.88
N GLN A 47 0.57 17.97 -0.38
CA GLN A 47 0.24 18.67 0.87
C GLN A 47 -0.47 17.79 1.89
N ARG A 48 -1.03 16.65 1.46
CA ARG A 48 -1.86 15.78 2.30
C ARG A 48 -1.31 14.38 2.35
N GLY A 49 -0.81 14.02 3.53
CA GLY A 49 -0.51 12.66 3.92
C GLY A 49 -1.61 12.06 4.80
N PHE A 50 -1.69 10.75 4.83
CA PHE A 50 -2.53 10.00 5.75
C PHE A 50 -1.64 9.09 6.59
N GLU A 51 -1.50 9.38 7.88
CA GLU A 51 -0.73 8.56 8.82
C GLU A 51 -1.55 7.32 9.20
N VAL A 52 -1.15 6.16 8.69
CA VAL A 52 -1.87 4.90 8.91
C VAL A 52 -1.55 4.33 10.29
N THR A 53 -2.57 4.07 11.08
CA THR A 53 -2.45 3.55 12.45
C THR A 53 -2.85 2.08 12.60
N CYS A 54 -3.62 1.54 11.64
CA CYS A 54 -3.99 0.12 11.60
C CYS A 54 -2.90 -0.76 10.96
N ASP A 55 -3.08 -2.09 11.03
CA ASP A 55 -2.11 -3.08 10.54
C ASP A 55 -1.83 -2.98 9.03
N LEU A 56 -2.71 -2.33 8.25
CA LEU A 56 -2.49 -2.08 6.83
C LEU A 56 -1.26 -1.19 6.55
N ARG A 57 -0.71 -0.51 7.56
CA ARG A 57 0.59 0.19 7.46
C ARG A 57 1.79 -0.73 7.19
N TYR A 58 1.62 -2.05 7.34
CA TYR A 58 2.63 -3.06 7.07
C TYR A 58 2.50 -3.68 5.67
N VAL A 59 1.65 -3.14 4.80
CA VAL A 59 1.63 -3.52 3.39
C VAL A 59 2.87 -2.93 2.72
N ASN A 60 3.84 -3.80 2.41
CA ASN A 60 5.09 -3.40 1.79
C ASN A 60 4.92 -3.12 0.29
N HIS A 61 5.98 -2.56 -0.31
CA HIS A 61 6.03 -2.32 -1.74
C HIS A 61 6.62 -3.50 -2.53
N HIS A 62 6.02 -3.77 -3.69
CA HIS A 62 6.56 -4.67 -4.70
C HIS A 62 6.15 -4.21 -6.10
N ALA A 63 7.04 -4.36 -7.10
CA ALA A 63 6.78 -3.94 -8.49
C ALA A 63 5.72 -4.79 -9.21
N ASP A 64 5.45 -6.01 -8.71
CA ASP A 64 4.33 -6.85 -9.11
C ASP A 64 3.42 -7.05 -7.89
N PRO A 65 2.58 -6.05 -7.55
CA PRO A 65 1.79 -6.07 -6.32
C PRO A 65 0.59 -7.01 -6.41
N ASN A 66 0.03 -7.35 -5.25
CA ASN A 66 -1.21 -8.14 -5.17
C ASN A 66 -2.36 -7.41 -4.46
N ALA A 67 -2.15 -6.17 -4.02
CA ALA A 67 -3.17 -5.28 -3.47
C ALA A 67 -2.98 -3.84 -3.97
N ALA A 68 -4.04 -3.04 -3.88
CA ALA A 68 -4.01 -1.62 -4.21
C ALA A 68 -4.82 -0.78 -3.21
N TYR A 69 -4.38 0.46 -3.01
CA TYR A 69 -5.14 1.49 -2.32
C TYR A 69 -6.10 2.18 -3.29
N MET A 70 -7.34 2.35 -2.88
CA MET A 70 -8.37 3.09 -3.60
C MET A 70 -8.46 4.52 -3.06
N ASP A 71 -9.06 5.43 -3.82
CA ASP A 71 -9.22 6.85 -3.45
C ASP A 71 -9.98 7.07 -2.13
N ASP A 72 -10.85 6.14 -1.75
CA ASP A 72 -11.64 6.19 -0.51
C ASP A 72 -10.92 5.53 0.70
N LEU A 73 -9.61 5.32 0.57
CA LEU A 73 -8.74 4.66 1.54
C LEU A 73 -9.04 3.16 1.74
N THR A 74 -9.81 2.55 0.84
CA THR A 74 -10.01 1.09 0.83
C THR A 74 -8.80 0.38 0.27
N VAL A 75 -8.44 -0.78 0.83
CA VAL A 75 -7.41 -1.67 0.32
C VAL A 75 -8.06 -2.90 -0.29
N VAL A 76 -7.75 -3.22 -1.54
CA VAL A 76 -8.39 -4.31 -2.30
C VAL A 76 -7.34 -5.25 -2.87
N ALA A 77 -7.62 -6.56 -2.83
CA ALA A 77 -6.81 -7.57 -3.50
C ALA A 77 -6.98 -7.48 -5.04
N LEU A 78 -5.86 -7.38 -5.76
CA LEU A 78 -5.85 -7.29 -7.24
C LEU A 78 -5.99 -8.65 -7.92
N ARG A 79 -5.56 -9.71 -7.23
CA ARG A 79 -5.62 -11.11 -7.66
C ARG A 79 -5.84 -11.99 -6.44
N ASP A 80 -6.00 -13.29 -6.67
CA ASP A 80 -6.00 -14.26 -5.57
C ASP A 80 -4.65 -14.20 -4.83
N ILE A 81 -4.72 -14.12 -3.50
CA ILE A 81 -3.57 -14.11 -2.59
C ILE A 81 -3.62 -15.40 -1.79
N THR A 82 -2.55 -16.19 -1.90
CA THR A 82 -2.51 -17.52 -1.28
C THR A 82 -2.09 -17.46 0.20
N PRO A 83 -2.47 -18.43 1.05
CA PRO A 83 -2.02 -18.46 2.44
C PRO A 83 -0.50 -18.41 2.55
N GLY A 84 0.03 -17.49 3.34
CA GLY A 84 1.47 -17.28 3.54
C GLY A 84 2.10 -16.29 2.55
N GLU A 85 1.38 -15.85 1.52
CA GLU A 85 1.85 -14.81 0.61
C GLU A 85 1.82 -13.43 1.30
N GLU A 86 2.83 -12.61 1.04
CA GLU A 86 2.90 -11.23 1.53
C GLU A 86 2.01 -10.33 0.69
N ILE A 87 1.17 -9.55 1.36
CA ILE A 87 0.32 -8.55 0.76
C ILE A 87 1.19 -7.32 0.49
N THR A 88 1.25 -6.94 -0.78
CA THR A 88 2.08 -5.83 -1.27
C THR A 88 1.28 -4.95 -2.20
N HIS A 89 1.71 -3.71 -2.33
CA HIS A 89 1.16 -2.72 -3.24
C HIS A 89 2.27 -2.07 -4.04
N ASP A 90 1.92 -1.41 -5.14
CA ASP A 90 2.84 -0.53 -5.83
C ASP A 90 2.80 0.83 -5.13
N TYR A 91 3.97 1.40 -4.79
CA TYR A 91 4.06 2.76 -4.28
C TYR A 91 3.76 3.78 -5.39
N GLY A 92 3.61 3.33 -6.64
CA GLY A 92 3.65 4.19 -7.80
C GLY A 92 5.07 4.71 -7.91
N GLY A 93 6.00 3.84 -8.34
CA GLY A 93 7.38 4.28 -8.57
C GLY A 93 7.42 5.41 -9.59
N ASP A 94 7.93 6.58 -9.17
CA ASP A 94 8.65 7.67 -9.87
C ASP A 94 8.51 7.88 -11.40
N ASP A 95 7.44 7.44 -12.06
CA ASP A 95 7.18 7.65 -13.49
C ASP A 95 6.53 9.02 -13.76
N PHE A 96 6.79 10.01 -12.90
CA PHE A 96 6.71 11.40 -13.35
C PHE A 96 7.95 11.67 -14.20
N GLU A 97 7.93 11.24 -15.47
CA GLU A 97 8.68 11.96 -16.48
C GLU A 97 8.20 13.42 -16.42
N TYR A 98 9.02 14.32 -15.88
CA TYR A 98 8.86 15.72 -16.19
C TYR A 98 8.98 15.83 -17.71
N GLU A 99 7.87 16.09 -18.41
CA GLU A 99 7.93 16.65 -19.75
C GLU A 99 8.78 17.92 -19.62
N THR A 100 10.05 17.83 -20.03
CA THR A 100 10.86 19.01 -20.23
C THR A 100 10.30 19.67 -21.47
N ASP A 101 9.48 20.70 -21.26
CA ASP A 101 9.04 21.62 -22.30
C ASP A 101 10.26 22.00 -23.16
N GLN A 102 10.30 21.49 -24.40
CA GLN A 102 11.18 22.03 -25.43
C GLN A 102 10.65 23.42 -25.79
N ALA A 103 11.17 24.43 -25.10
CA ALA A 103 11.11 25.81 -25.59
C ALA A 103 12.22 26.00 -26.62
N ALA A 104 11.81 26.14 -27.88
CA ALA A 104 12.61 26.56 -29.02
C ALA A 104 13.09 28.02 -28.90
#